data_AF-M3ETA2-F1
#
_entry.id   AF-M3ETA2-F1
#
_cell.length_a   1.000
_cell.length_b   1.000
_cell.length_c   1.000
_cell.angle_alpha   90.00
_cell.angle_beta   90.00
_cell.angle_gamma   90.00
#
_symmetry.space_group_name_H-M   'P 1'
#
loop_
_entity.id
_entity.type
_entity.pdbx_description
1 polymer ?
#
loop_
_entity_poly.entity_id
_entity_poly.type
_entity_poly.pdbx_seq_one_letter_code
_entity_poly.pdbx_strand_id
1 'polypeptide(L)'
;MDGQGGRLELKADGTFASRGICGDFNDADLDTAVAPNPGAGSWTHDITPDVDTRDPATQIRLTFAPGGIWTQYDARGTVKNPLLWDYVGDPDEGNLCVLRKAADHSGG
;
A
#
# COMPACT_ATOMS: atom_id res chain seq x y z
N MET A 1 7.62 -18.43 -6.95
CA MET A 1 7.48 -18.88 -5.55
C MET A 1 6.73 -17.77 -4.84
N ASP A 2 5.50 -18.02 -4.40
CA ASP A 2 4.69 -17.02 -3.71
C ASP A 2 5.21 -16.91 -2.27
N GLY A 3 6.34 -16.20 -2.14
CA GLY A 3 6.92 -15.87 -0.85
C GLY A 3 5.86 -15.16 -0.03
N GLN A 4 5.62 -15.66 1.19
CA GLN A 4 4.63 -15.16 2.13
C GLN A 4 4.63 -13.63 2.11
N GLY A 5 3.56 -13.07 1.51
CA GLY A 5 3.43 -11.64 1.27
C GLY A 5 3.52 -10.87 2.59
N GLY A 6 4.12 -9.69 2.53
CA GLY A 6 4.28 -8.86 3.71
C GLY A 6 3.00 -8.56 4.45
N ARG A 7 3.17 -8.04 5.66
CA ARG A 7 2.09 -7.57 6.53
C ARG A 7 2.06 -6.06 6.53
N LEU A 8 0.87 -5.49 6.36
CA LEU A 8 0.58 -4.08 6.55
C LEU A 8 -0.55 -3.94 7.57
N GLU A 9 -0.34 -3.13 8.59
CA GLU A 9 -1.33 -2.82 9.62
C GLU A 9 -1.64 -1.33 9.61
N LEU A 10 -2.86 -0.97 9.22
CA LEU A 10 -3.35 0.41 9.29
C LEU A 10 -4.15 0.58 10.58
N LYS A 11 -3.71 1.50 11.44
CA LYS A 11 -4.41 1.83 12.69
C LYS A 11 -5.31 3.03 12.50
N ALA A 12 -6.44 3.04 13.20
CA ALA A 12 -7.43 4.13 13.12
C ALA A 12 -6.89 5.50 13.57
N ASP A 13 -5.77 5.53 14.29
CA ASP A 13 -5.07 6.75 14.70
C ASP A 13 -4.23 7.39 13.58
N GLY A 14 -4.28 6.86 12.36
CA GLY A 14 -3.52 7.35 11.21
C GLY A 14 -2.08 6.85 11.18
N THR A 15 -1.69 5.88 12.01
CA THR A 15 -0.36 5.27 11.97
C THR A 15 -0.38 3.87 11.35
N PHE A 16 0.75 3.44 10.80
CA PHE A 16 0.89 2.09 10.27
C PHE A 16 2.18 1.41 10.72
N ALA A 17 2.18 0.08 10.63
CA ALA A 17 3.38 -0.76 10.71
C ALA A 17 3.39 -1.75 9.54
N SER A 18 4.56 -2.01 8.98
CA SER A 18 4.74 -2.89 7.83
C SER A 18 5.93 -3.83 8.00
N ARG A 19 5.81 -5.02 7.41
CA ARG A 19 6.89 -6.01 7.30
C ARG A 19 6.78 -6.71 5.95
N GLY A 20 7.66 -6.36 5.01
CA GLY A 20 7.77 -7.02 3.71
C GLY A 20 6.73 -6.62 2.67
N ILE A 21 6.29 -5.36 2.65
CA ILE A 21 5.32 -4.88 1.65
C ILE A 21 5.97 -4.65 0.28
N CYS A 22 5.20 -4.83 -0.80
CA CYS A 22 5.55 -4.38 -2.14
C CYS A 22 4.93 -3.01 -2.42
N GLY A 23 5.37 -2.30 -3.45
CA GLY A 23 4.78 -1.04 -3.89
C GLY A 23 5.77 -0.26 -4.74
N ASP A 24 5.28 0.80 -5.40
CA ASP A 24 6.17 1.80 -5.98
C ASP A 24 6.52 2.84 -4.91
N PHE A 25 7.79 2.89 -4.53
CA PHE A 25 8.26 3.74 -3.44
C PHE A 25 8.89 4.99 -4.02
N ASN A 26 8.44 6.12 -3.51
CA ASN A 26 8.91 7.44 -3.87
C ASN A 26 9.69 8.02 -2.69
N ASP A 27 10.82 8.65 -2.96
CA ASP A 27 11.56 9.45 -1.98
C ASP A 27 11.52 10.93 -2.44
N ALA A 28 11.49 11.85 -1.49
CA ALA A 28 11.55 13.29 -1.77
C ALA A 28 12.87 13.68 -2.49
N ASP A 29 13.91 12.84 -2.38
CA ASP A 29 15.25 13.08 -2.94
C ASP A 29 15.60 12.27 -4.22
N LEU A 30 14.59 11.63 -4.86
CA LEU A 30 14.57 10.96 -6.19
C LEU A 30 15.25 9.58 -6.42
N ASP A 31 14.49 8.78 -7.19
CA ASP A 31 14.77 7.71 -8.19
C ASP A 31 15.14 6.25 -7.86
N THR A 32 15.37 5.83 -6.61
CA THR A 32 15.38 4.37 -6.30
C THR A 32 14.99 4.10 -4.85
N ALA A 33 13.85 4.62 -4.40
CA ALA A 33 13.44 4.37 -3.03
C ALA A 33 13.13 2.87 -2.86
N VAL A 34 13.78 2.25 -1.88
CA VAL A 34 13.48 0.87 -1.48
C VAL A 34 12.57 0.92 -0.26
N ALA A 35 11.62 0.00 -0.18
CA ALA A 35 10.73 -0.15 0.97
C ALA A 35 11.53 -0.18 2.29
N PRO A 36 11.22 0.70 3.26
CA PRO A 36 11.69 0.51 4.63
C PRO A 36 11.07 -0.77 5.17
N ASN A 37 11.90 -1.78 5.45
CA ASN A 37 11.43 -3.10 5.87
C ASN A 37 12.24 -3.66 7.06
N PRO A 38 11.63 -3.78 8.26
CA PRO A 38 10.28 -3.32 8.61
C PRO A 38 10.18 -1.79 8.58
N GLY A 39 8.97 -1.28 8.38
CA GLY A 39 8.71 0.16 8.31
C GLY A 39 7.51 0.57 9.15
N ALA A 40 7.48 1.83 9.53
CA ALA A 40 6.37 2.44 10.25
C ALA A 40 6.24 3.90 9.86
N GLY A 41 5.08 4.49 10.11
CA GLY A 41 4.82 5.88 9.79
C GLY A 41 3.36 6.24 9.88
N SER A 42 2.95 7.21 9.08
CA SER A 42 1.57 7.66 8.98
C SER A 42 0.92 7.21 7.68
N TRP A 43 -0.41 7.06 7.71
CA TRP A 43 -1.19 6.81 6.52
C TRP A 43 -2.35 7.78 6.42
N THR A 44 -2.75 8.10 5.20
CA THR A 44 -3.94 8.89 4.89
C THR A 44 -4.75 8.18 3.81
N HIS A 45 -6.01 8.56 3.68
CA HIS A 45 -6.82 8.18 2.53
C HIS A 45 -7.46 9.40 1.90
N ASP A 46 -7.61 9.35 0.59
CA ASP A 46 -8.30 10.35 -0.20
C ASP A 46 -9.25 9.65 -1.18
N ILE A 47 -10.35 10.32 -1.53
CA ILE A 47 -11.27 9.82 -2.57
C ILE A 47 -11.03 10.66 -3.82
N THR A 48 -10.49 10.02 -4.85
CA THR A 48 -10.17 10.65 -6.13
C THR A 48 -10.86 9.88 -7.26
N PRO A 49 -11.27 10.54 -8.36
CA PRO A 49 -11.73 9.81 -9.53
C PRO A 49 -10.57 8.98 -10.09
N ASP A 50 -10.82 7.70 -10.37
CA ASP A 50 -9.93 6.85 -11.15
C ASP A 50 -9.69 7.50 -12.53
N VAL A 51 -8.43 7.54 -12.98
CA VAL A 51 -8.07 8.25 -14.21
C VAL A 51 -8.64 7.59 -15.46
N ASP A 52 -8.83 6.28 -15.43
CA ASP A 52 -9.27 5.47 -16.57
C ASP A 52 -10.79 5.32 -16.58
N THR A 53 -11.40 5.05 -15.42
CA THR A 53 -12.85 4.78 -15.33
C THR A 53 -13.67 6.00 -14.91
N ARG A 54 -13.04 7.01 -14.31
CA ARG A 54 -13.69 8.17 -13.64
C ARG A 54 -14.59 7.82 -12.46
N ASP A 55 -14.62 6.56 -12.05
CA ASP A 55 -15.33 6.14 -10.86
C ASP A 55 -14.57 6.62 -9.61
N PRO A 56 -15.26 6.93 -8.50
CA PRO A 56 -14.59 7.28 -7.26
C PRO A 56 -13.75 6.09 -6.75
N ALA A 57 -12.44 6.29 -6.71
CA ALA A 57 -11.46 5.38 -6.12
C ALA A 57 -10.99 5.93 -4.76
N THR A 58 -10.75 5.04 -3.81
CA THR A 58 -10.11 5.40 -2.55
C THR A 58 -8.62 5.15 -2.67
N GLN A 59 -7.81 6.19 -2.53
CA GLN A 59 -6.36 6.09 -2.52
C GLN A 59 -5.85 6.08 -1.10
N ILE A 60 -4.94 5.16 -0.79
CA ILE A 60 -4.26 5.03 0.50
C ILE A 60 -2.80 5.42 0.30
N ARG A 61 -2.35 6.45 1.01
CA ARG A 61 -0.95 6.88 0.99
C ARG A 61 -0.29 6.47 2.30
N LEU A 62 0.87 5.81 2.21
CA LEU A 62 1.72 5.49 3.35
C LEU A 62 2.96 6.37 3.30
N THR A 63 3.25 7.09 4.39
CA THR A 63 4.46 7.90 4.54
C THR A 63 5.31 7.35 5.66
N PHE A 64 6.49 6.82 5.32
CA PHE A 64 7.41 6.21 6.25
C PHE A 64 8.19 7.25 7.06
N ALA A 65 8.47 6.89 8.31
CA ALA A 65 9.27 7.69 9.22
C ALA A 65 10.47 6.88 9.78
N PRO A 66 11.64 7.52 9.94
CA PRO A 66 12.02 8.83 9.39
C PRO A 66 12.31 8.73 7.88
N GLY A 67 12.33 9.85 7.16
CA GLY A 67 12.85 9.90 5.79
C GLY A 67 11.83 10.24 4.69
N GLY A 68 10.53 10.31 4.98
CA GLY A 68 9.56 10.84 4.02
C GLY A 68 9.30 9.99 2.78
N ILE A 69 9.97 8.83 2.65
CA ILE A 69 9.66 7.80 1.66
C ILE A 69 8.17 7.49 1.75
N TRP A 70 7.50 7.39 0.61
CA TRP A 70 6.07 7.11 0.58
C TRP A 70 5.71 6.17 -0.57
N THR A 71 4.60 5.48 -0.41
CA THR A 71 3.98 4.66 -1.47
C THR A 71 2.48 4.88 -1.43
N GLN A 72 1.82 4.58 -2.54
CA GLN A 72 0.39 4.80 -2.70
C GLN A 72 -0.27 3.55 -3.27
N TYR A 73 -1.49 3.25 -2.81
CA TYR A 73 -2.29 2.16 -3.32
C TYR A 73 -3.70 2.63 -3.62
N ASP A 74 -4.30 2.06 -4.64
CA ASP A 74 -5.74 2.10 -4.82
C ASP A 74 -6.40 1.02 -3.96
N ALA A 75 -7.44 1.42 -3.25
CA ALA A 75 -8.24 0.56 -2.40
C ALA A 75 -9.56 0.21 -3.11
N ARG A 76 -9.81 -1.10 -3.21
CA ARG A 76 -11.07 -1.66 -3.71
C ARG A 76 -11.55 -2.80 -2.81
N GLY A 77 -12.73 -3.32 -3.14
CA GLY A 77 -13.35 -4.42 -2.41
C GLY A 77 -14.35 -3.94 -1.36
N THR A 78 -14.49 -4.69 -0.28
CA THR A 78 -15.46 -4.39 0.79
C THR A 78 -14.74 -4.20 2.12
N VAL A 79 -15.40 -3.58 3.10
CA VAL A 79 -14.84 -3.43 4.46
C VAL A 79 -14.37 -4.77 5.06
N LYS A 80 -15.04 -5.88 4.73
CA LYS A 80 -14.66 -7.22 5.20
C LYS A 80 -13.46 -7.80 4.46
N ASN A 81 -13.32 -7.48 3.17
CA ASN A 81 -12.28 -7.98 2.29
C ASN A 81 -11.69 -6.80 1.49
N PRO A 82 -10.94 -5.90 2.13
CA PRO A 82 -10.28 -4.81 1.43
C PRO A 82 -9.09 -5.36 0.67
N LEU A 83 -8.83 -4.75 -0.49
CA LEU A 83 -7.70 -5.06 -1.36
C LEU A 83 -7.05 -3.73 -1.75
N LEU A 84 -5.76 -3.62 -1.43
CA LEU A 84 -4.89 -2.53 -1.87
C LEU A 84 -4.06 -3.02 -3.05
N TRP A 85 -3.89 -2.20 -4.07
CA TRP A 85 -3.08 -2.55 -5.24
C TRP A 85 -2.42 -1.33 -5.85
N ASP A 86 -1.33 -1.56 -6.56
CA ASP A 86 -0.56 -0.55 -7.30
C ASP A 86 0.26 -1.22 -8.40
N TYR A 87 0.61 -0.49 -9.45
CA TYR A 87 1.60 -0.93 -10.44
C TYR A 87 3.00 -0.56 -9.96
N VAL A 88 3.94 -1.50 -10.04
CA VAL A 88 5.35 -1.27 -9.67
C VAL A 88 6.15 -1.01 -10.92
N GLY A 89 6.71 0.19 -11.04
CA GLY A 89 7.40 0.63 -12.24
C GLY A 89 6.43 1.05 -13.35
N ASP A 90 6.78 0.78 -14.61
CA ASP A 90 5.91 1.13 -15.74
C ASP A 90 4.65 0.25 -15.77
N PRO A 91 3.43 0.83 -15.75
CA PRO A 91 2.18 0.07 -15.88
C PRO A 91 2.13 -0.83 -17.11
N ASP A 92 2.80 -0.46 -18.20
CA ASP A 92 2.85 -1.25 -19.44
C ASP A 92 3.60 -2.58 -19.27
N GLU A 93 4.47 -2.69 -18.26
CA GLU A 93 5.13 -3.96 -17.90
C GLU A 93 4.20 -4.92 -17.14
N GLY A 94 3.09 -4.42 -16.59
CA GLY A 94 2.07 -5.23 -15.90
C GLY A 94 2.52 -5.78 -14.54
N ASN A 95 3.59 -5.24 -13.95
CA ASN A 95 4.07 -5.63 -12.64
C ASN A 95 3.13 -5.11 -11.54
N LEU A 96 2.30 -5.98 -10.98
CA LEU A 96 1.26 -5.59 -10.02
C LEU A 96 1.65 -5.94 -8.57
N CYS A 97 1.61 -4.96 -7.68
CA CYS A 97 1.61 -5.17 -6.24
C CYS A 97 0.17 -5.29 -5.73
N VAL A 98 -0.11 -6.31 -4.91
CA VAL A 98 -1.43 -6.50 -4.29
C VAL A 98 -1.27 -6.87 -2.82
N LEU A 99 -1.87 -6.08 -1.94
CA LEU A 99 -1.97 -6.38 -0.51
C LEU A 99 -3.42 -6.68 -0.15
N ARG A 100 -3.66 -7.88 0.36
CA ARG A 100 -4.98 -8.31 0.85
C ARG A 100 -4.99 -8.24 2.36
N LYS A 101 -6.17 -7.99 2.94
CA LYS A 101 -6.35 -8.18 4.38
C LYS A 101 -5.90 -9.59 4.75
N ALA A 102 -5.02 -9.71 5.74
CA ALA A 102 -4.69 -11.01 6.31
C ALA A 102 -5.99 -11.64 6.82
N ALA A 103 -6.19 -12.93 6.55
CA ALA A 103 -7.29 -13.66 7.17
C ALA A 103 -7.09 -13.53 8.69
N ASP A 104 -8.12 -13.05 9.39
CA ASP A 104 -8.11 -13.03 10.84
C ASP A 104 -7.85 -14.48 11.28
N HIS A 105 -6.67 -14.75 11.85
CA HIS A 105 -6.41 -16.02 12.52
C HIS A 105 -7.23 -16.00 13.82
N SER A 106 -8.54 -16.12 13.70
CA SER A 106 -9.39 -16.59 14.79
C SER A 106 -9.05 -18.07 14.99
N GLY A 107 -7.95 -18.32 15.70
CA GLY A 107 -7.72 -19.60 16.35
C GLY A 107 -8.83 -19.80 17.38
N GLY A 108 -9.56 -20.90 17.22
CA GLY A 108 -10.61 -21.32 18.15
C GLY A 108 -10.09 -21.89 19.46
#